data_AF-A0A7S3WU94-F1
#
_entry.id   AF-A0A7S3WU94-F1
#
_cell.length_a   1.000
_cell.length_b   1.000
_cell.length_c   1.000
_cell.angle_alpha   90.00
_cell.angle_beta   90.00
_cell.angle_gamma   90.00
#
_symmetry.space_group_name_H-M   'P 1'
#
loop_
_entity.id
_entity.type
_entity.pdbx_description
1 polymer ?
#
loop_
_entity_poly.entity_id
_entity_poly.type
_entity_poly.pdbx_seq_one_letter_code
_entity_poly.pdbx_strand_id
1 'polypeptide(L)'
;RQAAAARFCAQCERRADGAVDPEDGEFYCRRCWREWRGEAEGGGGRPRLPVDEHAAEVVRLVSQHRVSLIAGQTGCGKSSRVPQLLLEARPDARLMVAQPRRIAAHGLFERARRGEDGHLYGLRMGHGVRDEGPSTRCWYVTTGYLVRLP
;
A
#
# COMPACT_ATOMS: atom_id res chain seq x y z
N ARG A 1 4.06 -7.47 42.14
CA ARG A 1 4.07 -8.08 40.78
C ARG A 1 3.21 -7.18 39.88
N GLN A 2 3.82 -6.23 39.16
CA GLN A 2 3.07 -5.37 38.23
C GLN A 2 2.59 -6.21 37.05
N ALA A 3 1.28 -6.22 36.78
CA ALA A 3 0.72 -6.85 35.59
C ALA A 3 1.20 -6.06 34.37
N ALA A 4 1.92 -6.72 33.46
CA ALA A 4 2.32 -6.11 32.20
C ALA A 4 1.06 -5.67 31.43
N ALA A 5 0.96 -4.38 31.10
CA ALA A 5 -0.15 -3.85 30.33
C ALA A 5 -0.32 -4.65 29.04
N ALA A 6 -1.57 -5.03 28.71
CA ALA A 6 -1.87 -5.72 27.48
C ALA A 6 -1.42 -4.86 26.28
N ARG A 7 -0.49 -5.39 25.49
CA ARG A 7 0.02 -4.73 24.28
C ARG A 7 -0.88 -5.10 23.11
N PHE A 8 -1.28 -4.10 22.34
CA PHE A 8 -2.12 -4.28 21.16
C PHE A 8 -1.27 -4.13 19.89
N CYS A 9 -1.65 -4.89 18.87
CA CYS A 9 -1.05 -4.83 17.56
C CYS A 9 -1.39 -3.47 16.94
N ALA A 10 -0.37 -2.69 16.57
CA ALA A 10 -0.52 -1.36 15.97
C ALA A 10 -1.31 -1.36 14.65
N GLN A 11 -1.56 -2.53 14.07
CA GLN A 11 -2.29 -2.69 12.81
C GLN A 11 -3.72 -3.18 12.94
N CYS A 12 -3.93 -4.28 13.66
CA CYS A 12 -5.25 -4.90 13.75
C CYS A 12 -5.93 -4.66 15.08
N GLU A 13 -5.29 -3.91 15.99
CA GLU A 13 -5.79 -3.52 17.32
C GLU A 13 -6.16 -4.71 18.23
N ARG A 14 -5.87 -5.95 17.79
CA ARG A 14 -5.95 -7.16 18.60
C ARG A 14 -4.71 -7.28 19.47
N ARG A 15 -4.75 -8.14 20.49
CA ARG A 15 -3.58 -8.43 21.34
C ARG A 15 -2.36 -8.79 20.47
N ALA A 16 -1.24 -8.10 20.70
CA ALA A 16 0.00 -8.39 20.01
C ALA A 16 0.61 -9.68 20.56
N ASP A 17 0.96 -10.59 19.65
CA ASP A 17 1.59 -11.88 19.93
C ASP A 17 2.79 -12.16 19.00
N GLY A 18 3.21 -11.16 18.21
CA GLY A 18 4.31 -11.22 17.25
C GLY A 18 5.50 -10.39 17.70
N ALA A 19 6.20 -9.77 16.75
CA ALA A 19 7.41 -9.03 17.01
C ALA A 19 7.16 -7.53 17.25
N VAL A 20 8.20 -6.87 17.75
CA VAL A 20 8.31 -5.42 17.83
C VAL A 20 9.07 -4.95 16.60
N ASP A 21 8.57 -3.92 15.93
CA ASP A 21 9.31 -3.25 14.88
C ASP A 21 10.54 -2.56 15.51
N PRO A 22 11.77 -2.92 15.11
CA PRO A 22 12.98 -2.35 15.70
C PRO A 22 13.16 -0.86 15.35
N GLU A 23 12.45 -0.34 14.34
CA GLU A 23 12.55 1.06 13.91
C GLU A 23 11.61 1.98 14.69
N ASP A 24 10.36 1.56 14.93
CA ASP A 24 9.34 2.41 15.58
C ASP A 24 8.87 1.90 16.96
N GLY A 25 9.32 0.73 17.39
CA GLY A 25 8.98 0.15 18.69
C GLY A 25 7.52 -0.32 18.80
N GLU A 26 6.76 -0.30 17.69
CA GLU A 26 5.38 -0.73 17.68
C GLU A 26 5.27 -2.27 17.74
N PHE A 27 4.23 -2.75 18.42
CA PHE A 27 3.96 -4.17 18.56
C PHE A 27 3.08 -4.65 17.41
N TYR A 28 3.42 -5.79 16.82
CA TYR A 28 2.63 -6.43 15.78
C TYR A 28 2.23 -7.85 16.19
N CYS A 29 1.05 -8.32 15.78
CA CYS A 29 0.70 -9.73 15.91
C CYS A 29 1.46 -10.58 14.87
N ARG A 30 1.63 -11.89 15.09
CA ARG A 30 2.44 -12.75 14.19
C ARG A 30 1.99 -12.71 12.74
N ARG A 31 0.67 -12.61 12.52
CA ARG A 31 0.10 -12.51 11.17
C ARG A 31 0.51 -11.20 10.51
N CYS A 32 0.24 -10.07 11.15
CA CYS A 32 0.59 -8.75 10.64
C CYS A 32 2.10 -8.61 10.43
N TRP A 33 2.92 -9.18 11.32
CA TRP A 33 4.37 -9.18 11.20
C TRP A 33 4.89 -9.99 10.00
N ARG A 34 4.34 -11.18 9.73
CA ARG A 34 4.70 -11.98 8.55
C ARG A 34 4.28 -11.30 7.25
N GLU A 35 3.09 -10.71 7.23
CA GLU A 35 2.63 -9.87 6.12
C GLU A 35 3.56 -8.66 5.92
N TRP A 36 4.01 -8.04 7.02
CA TRP A 36 4.95 -6.92 7.01
C TRP A 36 6.32 -7.30 6.45
N ARG A 37 6.87 -8.47 6.80
CA ARG A 37 8.15 -8.98 6.26
C ARG A 37 8.07 -9.56 4.85
N GLY A 38 6.88 -9.61 4.25
CA GLY A 38 6.70 -10.18 2.91
C GLY A 38 6.82 -11.71 2.86
N GLU A 39 6.72 -12.40 4.00
CA GLU A 39 6.88 -13.87 4.11
C GLU A 39 5.62 -14.66 3.68
N ALA A 40 4.57 -13.99 3.17
CA ALA A 40 3.40 -14.66 2.62
C ALA A 40 3.68 -15.16 1.18
N GLU A 41 3.63 -16.48 1.02
CA GLU A 41 3.99 -17.29 -0.15
C GLU A 41 3.28 -16.90 -1.44
N GLY A 42 4.02 -17.05 -2.54
CA GLY A 42 3.58 -16.81 -3.90
C GLY A 42 2.59 -17.85 -4.43
N GLY A 43 1.69 -17.39 -5.28
CA GLY A 43 0.80 -18.20 -6.10
C GLY A 43 0.61 -17.48 -7.44
N GLY A 44 0.87 -18.18 -8.53
CA GLY A 44 0.89 -17.66 -9.89
C GLY A 44 -0.48 -17.17 -10.39
N GLY A 45 -0.43 -16.20 -11.31
CA GLY A 45 -1.59 -15.59 -11.96
C GLY A 45 -2.23 -14.48 -11.13
N ARG A 46 -2.22 -13.24 -11.65
CA ARG A 46 -2.88 -12.11 -10.99
C ARG A 46 -4.40 -12.33 -11.04
N PRO A 47 -5.11 -12.48 -9.92
CA PRO A 47 -6.55 -12.67 -9.94
C PRO A 47 -7.25 -11.40 -10.46
N ARG A 48 -8.24 -11.57 -11.33
CA ARG A 48 -9.08 -10.46 -11.80
C ARG A 48 -9.90 -9.93 -10.62
N LEU A 49 -9.84 -8.63 -10.40
CA LEU A 49 -10.55 -7.94 -9.32
C LEU A 49 -11.76 -7.18 -9.90
N PRO A 50 -12.83 -6.93 -9.12
CA PRO A 50 -14.04 -6.28 -9.62
C PRO A 50 -13.78 -4.93 -10.32
N VAL A 51 -12.81 -4.14 -9.86
CA VAL A 51 -12.43 -2.87 -10.49
C VAL A 51 -11.88 -3.03 -11.91
N ASP A 52 -11.37 -4.21 -12.28
CA ASP A 52 -10.84 -4.45 -13.63
C ASP A 52 -11.93 -4.41 -14.71
N GLU A 53 -13.20 -4.66 -14.34
CA GLU A 53 -14.35 -4.52 -15.24
C GLU A 53 -14.62 -3.05 -15.61
N HIS A 54 -14.17 -2.12 -14.77
CA HIS A 54 -14.33 -0.68 -14.95
C HIS A 54 -13.04 0.01 -15.40
N ALA A 55 -12.04 -0.73 -15.86
CA ALA A 55 -10.71 -0.19 -16.17
C ALA A 55 -10.74 1.00 -17.14
N ALA A 56 -11.44 0.85 -18.28
CA ALA A 56 -11.56 1.90 -19.28
C ALA A 56 -12.29 3.15 -18.74
N GLU A 57 -13.32 2.94 -17.91
CA GLU A 57 -14.08 4.01 -17.29
C GLU A 57 -13.23 4.79 -16.26
N VAL A 58 -12.47 4.09 -15.42
CA VAL A 58 -11.54 4.68 -14.45
C VAL A 58 -10.52 5.58 -15.15
N VAL A 59 -9.85 5.06 -16.18
CA VAL A 59 -8.85 5.82 -16.95
C VAL A 59 -9.51 7.05 -17.58
N ARG A 60 -10.65 6.88 -18.27
CA ARG A 60 -11.39 7.98 -18.89
C ARG A 60 -11.77 9.06 -17.89
N LEU A 61 -12.34 8.69 -16.74
CA LEU A 61 -12.77 9.64 -15.70
C LEU A 61 -11.58 10.44 -15.16
N VAL A 62 -10.46 9.79 -14.86
CA VAL A 62 -9.25 10.46 -14.35
C VAL A 62 -8.59 11.34 -15.42
N SER A 63 -8.62 10.95 -16.70
CA SER A 63 -8.07 11.77 -17.78
C SER A 63 -8.89 13.02 -18.10
N GLN A 64 -10.21 12.96 -17.92
CA GLN A 64 -11.13 14.05 -18.28
C GLN A 64 -11.41 15.04 -17.14
N HIS A 65 -11.17 14.65 -15.89
CA HIS A 65 -11.54 15.44 -14.72
C HIS A 65 -10.36 15.65 -13.79
N ARG A 66 -10.28 16.85 -13.22
CA ARG A 66 -9.24 17.17 -12.20
C ARG A 66 -9.45 16.38 -10.90
N VAL A 67 -10.69 16.02 -10.60
CA VAL A 67 -11.08 15.26 -9.39
C VAL A 67 -12.12 14.22 -9.80
N SER A 68 -11.91 12.98 -9.38
CA SER A 68 -12.79 11.85 -9.66
C SER A 68 -13.01 11.03 -8.39
N LEU A 69 -14.24 10.56 -8.17
CA LEU A 69 -14.60 9.68 -7.06
C LEU A 69 -14.76 8.24 -7.57
N ILE A 70 -13.97 7.32 -7.03
CA ILE A 70 -14.09 5.88 -7.32
C ILE A 70 -14.59 5.19 -6.05
N ALA A 71 -15.89 4.86 -6.03
CA ALA A 71 -16.52 4.14 -4.93
C ALA A 71 -16.63 2.64 -5.24
N GLY A 72 -16.51 1.81 -4.21
CA GLY A 72 -16.67 0.37 -4.33
C GLY A 72 -16.44 -0.33 -3.00
N GLN A 73 -16.89 -1.57 -2.86
CA GLN A 73 -16.75 -2.33 -1.61
C GLN A 73 -15.28 -2.61 -1.25
N THR A 74 -15.01 -2.90 0.03
CA THR A 74 -13.69 -3.37 0.47
C THR A 74 -13.32 -4.65 -0.27
N GLY A 75 -12.07 -4.77 -0.70
CA GLY A 75 -11.61 -5.92 -1.47
C GLY A 75 -11.85 -5.84 -2.99
N CYS A 76 -12.55 -4.82 -3.49
CA CYS A 76 -12.80 -4.69 -4.94
C CYS A 76 -11.57 -4.26 -5.77
N GLY A 77 -10.42 -3.99 -5.12
CA GLY A 77 -9.14 -3.74 -5.80
C GLY A 77 -8.74 -2.28 -6.01
N LYS A 78 -9.47 -1.29 -5.48
CA LYS A 78 -9.20 0.15 -5.72
C LYS A 78 -7.74 0.54 -5.46
N SER A 79 -7.25 0.34 -4.25
CA SER A 79 -5.91 0.78 -3.84
C SER A 79 -4.76 0.00 -4.47
N SER A 80 -5.04 -1.15 -5.09
CA SER A 80 -4.02 -1.99 -5.75
C SER A 80 -4.04 -1.87 -7.27
N ARG A 81 -5.21 -1.74 -7.89
CA ARG A 81 -5.37 -1.80 -9.35
C ARG A 81 -5.49 -0.43 -9.99
N VAL A 82 -6.18 0.53 -9.38
CA VAL A 82 -6.33 1.87 -9.97
C VAL A 82 -4.97 2.51 -10.27
N PRO A 83 -3.97 2.51 -9.37
CA PRO A 83 -2.65 3.07 -9.68
C PRO A 83 -1.98 2.40 -10.87
N GLN A 84 -2.11 1.07 -10.98
CA GLN A 84 -1.56 0.31 -12.08
C GLN A 84 -2.26 0.65 -13.41
N LEU A 85 -3.59 0.67 -13.45
CA LEU A 85 -4.36 1.04 -14.64
C LEU A 85 -4.00 2.43 -15.16
N LEU A 86 -3.76 3.38 -14.24
CA LEU A 86 -3.36 4.73 -14.59
C LEU A 86 -1.92 4.79 -15.13
N LEU A 87 -0.99 4.00 -14.60
CA LEU A 87 0.37 3.90 -15.13
C LEU A 87 0.40 3.21 -16.50
N GLU A 88 -0.38 2.14 -16.69
CA GLU A 88 -0.50 1.45 -17.98
C GLU A 88 -1.04 2.40 -19.07
N ALA A 89 -2.05 3.21 -18.73
CA ALA A 89 -2.62 4.19 -19.66
C ALA A 89 -1.70 5.41 -19.89
N ARG A 90 -0.93 5.83 -18.87
CA ARG A 90 -0.02 6.99 -18.92
C ARG A 90 1.34 6.65 -18.28
N PRO A 91 2.27 6.05 -19.04
CA PRO A 91 3.57 5.60 -18.51
C PRO A 91 4.48 6.71 -17.97
N ASP A 92 4.23 7.95 -18.37
CA ASP A 92 4.93 9.17 -17.93
C ASP A 92 4.35 9.75 -16.62
N ALA A 93 3.17 9.29 -16.19
CA ALA A 93 2.51 9.79 -14.99
C ALA A 93 3.30 9.48 -13.72
N ARG A 94 3.23 10.40 -12.77
CA ARG A 94 3.75 10.23 -11.40
C ARG A 94 2.59 10.18 -10.43
N LEU A 95 2.49 9.10 -9.66
CA LEU A 95 1.36 8.82 -8.78
C LEU A 95 1.79 8.76 -7.32
N MET A 96 0.98 9.31 -6.42
CA MET A 96 1.10 9.09 -4.99
C MET A 96 -0.18 8.44 -4.47
N VAL A 97 -0.03 7.28 -3.85
CA VAL A 97 -1.14 6.49 -3.30
C VAL A 97 -1.06 6.56 -1.78
N ALA A 98 -1.80 7.50 -1.20
CA ALA A 98 -1.84 7.67 0.24
C ALA A 98 -2.67 6.57 0.91
N GLN A 99 -2.15 6.05 2.02
CA GLN A 99 -2.86 5.15 2.93
C GLN A 99 -2.81 5.72 4.35
N PRO A 100 -3.88 5.56 5.15
CA PRO A 100 -3.90 6.08 6.53
C PRO A 100 -2.99 5.28 7.47
N ARG A 101 -2.73 3.99 7.18
CA ARG A 101 -1.95 3.09 8.03
C ARG A 101 -0.64 2.67 7.35
N ARG A 102 0.47 2.62 8.10
CA ARG A 102 1.82 2.23 7.62
C ARG A 102 1.80 0.87 6.89
N ILE A 103 1.23 -0.16 7.51
CA ILE A 103 1.11 -1.48 6.87
C ILE A 103 0.23 -1.49 5.62
N ALA A 104 -0.78 -0.63 5.50
CA ALA A 104 -1.57 -0.58 4.27
C ALA A 104 -0.71 -0.06 3.11
N ALA A 105 0.10 0.98 3.36
CA ALA A 105 1.08 1.48 2.38
C ALA A 105 2.12 0.41 2.04
N HIS A 106 2.77 -0.16 3.06
CA HIS A 106 3.81 -1.18 2.89
C HIS A 106 3.28 -2.42 2.19
N GLY A 107 2.17 -3.00 2.65
CA GLY A 107 1.60 -4.21 2.05
C GLY A 107 1.11 -4.02 0.62
N LEU A 108 0.66 -2.81 0.24
CA LEU A 108 0.34 -2.51 -1.16
C LEU A 108 1.61 -2.36 -2.01
N PHE A 109 2.64 -1.69 -1.49
CA PHE A 109 3.96 -1.61 -2.12
C PHE A 109 4.56 -3.01 -2.38
N GLU A 110 4.57 -3.87 -1.35
CA GLU A 110 5.03 -5.25 -1.43
C GLU A 110 4.29 -6.05 -2.50
N ARG A 111 2.98 -5.88 -2.62
CA ARG A 111 2.19 -6.55 -3.66
C ARG A 111 2.50 -6.00 -5.05
N ALA A 112 2.63 -4.68 -5.19
CA ALA A 112 2.87 -4.05 -6.48
C ALA A 112 4.28 -4.36 -7.02
N ARG A 113 5.31 -4.34 -6.15
CA ARG A 113 6.71 -4.59 -6.54
C ARG A 113 6.99 -6.03 -6.99
N ARG A 114 6.08 -6.98 -6.68
CA ARG A 114 6.15 -8.38 -7.14
C ARG A 114 5.68 -8.58 -8.58
N GLY A 115 5.00 -7.59 -9.17
CA GLY A 115 4.59 -7.64 -10.57
C GLY A 115 5.74 -7.42 -11.54
N GLU A 116 5.53 -7.70 -12.82
CA GLU A 116 6.54 -7.48 -13.89
C GLU A 116 7.05 -6.02 -13.92
N ASP A 117 6.15 -5.06 -13.73
CA ASP A 117 6.48 -3.63 -13.63
C ASP A 117 6.81 -3.17 -12.21
N GLY A 118 7.24 -4.10 -11.34
CA GLY A 118 7.46 -3.84 -9.93
C GLY A 118 8.45 -2.71 -9.63
N HIS A 119 9.45 -2.54 -10.51
CA HIS A 119 10.46 -1.48 -10.47
C HIS A 119 9.90 -0.04 -10.62
N LEU A 120 8.64 0.11 -11.01
CA LEU A 120 7.94 1.40 -11.08
C LEU A 120 7.36 1.83 -9.73
N TYR A 121 7.29 0.94 -8.75
CA TYR A 121 6.66 1.21 -7.46
C TYR A 121 7.70 1.51 -6.38
N GLY A 122 7.38 2.46 -5.51
CA GLY A 122 8.20 2.85 -4.36
C GLY A 122 7.36 3.07 -3.11
N LEU A 123 8.04 3.28 -1.99
CA LEU A 123 7.46 3.49 -0.66
C LEU A 123 8.10 4.72 0.00
N ARG A 124 7.27 5.64 0.51
CA ARG A 124 7.73 6.76 1.34
C ARG A 124 6.84 6.95 2.56
N MET A 125 7.43 6.95 3.75
CA MET A 125 6.68 7.16 5.00
C MET A 125 7.42 8.10 5.93
N GLY A 126 6.77 8.48 7.04
CA GLY A 126 7.44 9.22 8.11
C GLY A 126 8.64 8.43 8.68
N HIS A 127 9.49 9.12 9.43
CA HIS A 127 10.67 8.55 10.09
C HIS A 127 11.77 8.05 9.12
N GLY A 128 11.85 8.62 7.91
CA GLY A 128 12.95 8.34 6.98
C GLY A 128 12.77 7.09 6.11
N VAL A 129 11.64 6.37 6.24
CA VAL A 129 11.39 5.18 5.41
C VAL A 129 11.26 5.58 3.94
N ARG A 130 12.15 5.03 3.11
CA ARG A 130 12.26 5.33 1.69
C ARG A 130 12.76 4.10 0.94
N ASP A 131 11.95 3.61 0.01
CA ASP A 131 12.33 2.57 -0.95
C ASP A 131 11.90 3.04 -2.34
N GLU A 132 12.86 3.39 -3.20
CA GLU A 132 12.62 3.84 -4.56
C GLU A 132 13.89 3.77 -5.41
N GLY A 133 13.69 3.73 -6.73
CA GLY A 133 14.76 3.75 -7.72
C GLY A 133 14.54 4.78 -8.83
N PRO A 134 15.47 4.88 -9.79
CA PRO A 134 15.40 5.87 -10.89
C PRO A 134 14.14 5.72 -11.78
N SER A 135 13.62 4.51 -11.86
CA SER A 135 12.43 4.15 -12.62
C SER A 135 11.14 4.34 -11.85
N THR A 136 11.16 4.67 -10.55
CA THR A 136 9.93 4.78 -9.78
C THR A 136 9.02 5.86 -10.36
N ARG A 137 7.73 5.53 -10.49
CA ARG A 137 6.64 6.38 -10.99
C ARG A 137 5.44 6.40 -10.06
N CYS A 138 5.25 5.38 -9.20
CA CYS A 138 4.14 5.33 -8.26
C CYS A 138 4.65 5.07 -6.83
N TRP A 139 4.35 6.00 -5.91
CA TRP A 139 4.72 5.88 -4.51
C TRP A 139 3.51 5.51 -3.66
N TYR A 140 3.60 4.41 -2.93
CA TYR A 140 2.73 4.20 -1.77
C TYR A 140 3.26 5.04 -0.61
N VAL A 141 2.38 5.81 0.02
CA VAL A 141 2.76 6.72 1.09
C VAL A 141 1.82 6.65 2.27
N THR A 142 2.31 7.03 3.45
CA THR A 142 1.40 7.31 4.58
C THR A 142 0.75 8.68 4.38
N THR A 143 -0.50 8.83 4.81
CA THR A 143 -1.21 10.13 4.72
C THR A 143 -0.45 11.23 5.46
N GLY A 144 0.12 10.90 6.62
CA GLY A 144 0.98 11.82 7.37
C GLY A 144 2.22 12.27 6.60
N TYR A 145 2.83 11.40 5.78
CA TYR A 145 3.94 11.79 4.91
C TYR A 145 3.49 12.81 3.86
N LEU A 146 2.36 12.56 3.20
CA LEU A 146 1.86 13.38 2.11
C LEU A 146 1.59 14.83 2.55
N VAL A 147 1.01 15.04 3.74
CA VAL A 147 0.68 16.38 4.27
C VAL A 147 1.91 17.16 4.76
N ARG A 148 3.09 16.54 4.78
CA ARG A 148 4.37 17.16 5.15
C ARG A 148 5.31 17.33 3.95
N LEU A 149 4.84 17.03 2.74
CA LEU A 149 5.60 17.33 1.54
C LEU A 149 5.75 18.86 1.40
N PRO A 150 6.96 19.35 1.09
CA PRO A 150 7.22 20.76 0.87
C PRO A 150 6.53 21.30 -0.39
#